data_AF-A0A5N8UWV3-F1
#
_entry.id   AF-A0A5N8UWV3-F1
#
_cell.length_a   1.000
_cell.length_b   1.000
_cell.length_c   1.000
_cell.angle_alpha   90.00
_cell.angle_beta   90.00
_cell.angle_gamma   90.00
#
_symmetry.space_group_name_H-M   'P 1'
#
loop_
_entity.id
_entity.type
_entity.pdbx_description
1 polymer ?
#
loop_
_entity_poly.entity_id
_entity_poly.type
_entity_poly.pdbx_seq_one_letter_code
_entity_poly.pdbx_strand_id
1 'polypeptide(L)'
;MPEMDKAQLIELLEFPRKRILQSMELNACPHAGFFNTSDEQCLNCHQGMECTWMNHNDELVAVEQKSAKEIKQQLLIAVDFIDSNLTPHHLSRRNCECDNCSWLRKTQQLLAIDYTD
;
A
#
# COMPACT_ATOMS: atom_id res chain seq x y z
N MET A 1 -3.36 -8.08 -23.88
CA MET A 1 -3.65 -8.20 -22.43
C MET A 1 -5.01 -7.58 -22.21
N PRO A 2 -5.95 -8.23 -21.49
CA PRO A 2 -7.21 -7.58 -21.17
C PRO A 2 -6.90 -6.30 -20.40
N GLU A 3 -7.54 -5.21 -20.79
CA GLU A 3 -7.48 -3.94 -20.08
C GLU A 3 -7.99 -4.21 -18.65
N MET A 4 -7.09 -4.13 -17.66
CA MET A 4 -7.48 -4.32 -16.27
C MET A 4 -8.49 -3.23 -15.90
N ASP A 5 -9.59 -3.67 -15.30
CA ASP A 5 -10.58 -2.73 -14.79
C ASP A 5 -9.95 -1.90 -13.65
N LYS A 6 -10.02 -0.59 -13.80
CA LYS A 6 -9.55 0.38 -12.81
C LYS A 6 -10.20 0.12 -11.44
N ALA A 7 -11.45 -0.34 -11.41
CA ALA A 7 -12.12 -0.69 -10.15
C ALA A 7 -11.39 -1.82 -9.40
N GLN A 8 -10.91 -2.84 -10.11
CA GLN A 8 -10.14 -3.93 -9.51
C GLN A 8 -8.81 -3.45 -8.94
N LEU A 9 -8.14 -2.50 -9.61
CA LEU A 9 -6.92 -1.88 -9.10
C LEU A 9 -7.16 -1.08 -7.82
N ILE A 10 -8.31 -0.38 -7.73
CA ILE A 10 -8.67 0.40 -6.54
C ILE A 10 -8.99 -0.53 -5.37
N GLU A 11 -9.72 -1.63 -5.59
CA GLU A 11 -10.05 -2.63 -4.57
C GLU A 11 -8.80 -3.21 -3.90
N LEU A 12 -7.73 -3.43 -4.68
CA LEU A 12 -6.47 -3.96 -4.15
C LEU A 12 -5.80 -3.02 -3.12
N LEU A 13 -6.13 -1.72 -3.09
CA LEU A 13 -5.57 -0.77 -2.13
C LEU A 13 -6.14 -0.94 -0.71
N GLU A 14 -7.30 -1.59 -0.54
CA GLU A 14 -7.92 -1.75 0.78
C GLU A 14 -7.03 -2.50 1.78
N PHE A 15 -6.36 -3.55 1.31
CA PHE A 15 -5.49 -4.36 2.14
C PHE A 15 -4.24 -3.60 2.63
N PRO A 16 -3.42 -2.99 1.75
CA PRO A 16 -2.26 -2.25 2.19
C PRO A 16 -2.60 -1.00 3.01
N ARG A 17 -3.75 -0.33 2.78
CA ARG A 17 -4.22 0.75 3.69
C ARG A 17 -4.27 0.29 5.13
N LYS A 18 -4.94 -0.85 5.38
CA LYS A 18 -5.09 -1.42 6.73
C LYS A 18 -3.73 -1.77 7.33
N ARG A 19 -2.86 -2.39 6.54
CA ARG A 19 -1.53 -2.85 6.99
C ARG A 19 -0.58 -1.69 7.30
N ILE A 20 -0.52 -0.70 6.42
CA ILE A 20 0.32 0.49 6.59
C ILE A 20 -0.20 1.31 7.79
N LEU A 21 -1.51 1.50 7.92
CA LEU A 21 -2.07 2.19 9.07
C LEU A 21 -1.75 1.47 10.40
N GLN A 22 -1.78 0.14 10.41
CA GLN A 22 -1.42 -0.67 11.59
C GLN A 22 0.08 -0.63 11.94
N SER A 23 0.96 -0.37 10.97
CA SER A 23 2.39 -0.20 11.23
C SER A 23 2.76 1.20 11.71
N MET A 24 1.87 2.18 11.55
CA MET A 24 2.14 3.56 11.93
C MET A 24 2.00 3.78 13.44
N GLU A 25 2.99 4.42 14.04
CA GLU A 25 2.95 4.85 15.45
C GLU A 25 2.22 6.21 15.60
N LEU A 26 0.90 6.20 15.39
CA LEU A 26 0.08 7.43 15.41
C LEU A 26 0.12 8.18 16.74
N ASN A 27 0.40 7.50 17.85
CA ASN A 27 0.55 8.11 19.18
C ASN A 27 1.72 9.10 19.25
N ALA A 28 2.74 8.90 18.41
CA ALA A 28 3.90 9.79 18.29
C ALA A 28 3.73 10.80 17.14
N CYS A 29 2.63 10.73 16.38
CA CYS A 29 2.34 11.66 15.31
C CYS A 29 1.70 12.94 15.88
N PRO A 30 2.27 14.13 15.65
CA PRO A 30 1.68 15.39 16.13
C PRO A 30 0.30 15.66 15.53
N HIS A 31 -0.02 15.03 14.39
CA HIS A 31 -1.30 15.18 13.69
C HIS A 31 -2.18 13.94 13.80
N ALA A 32 -1.80 12.93 14.60
CA ALA A 32 -2.55 11.68 14.75
C ALA A 32 -2.96 11.01 13.40
N GLY A 33 -2.13 11.16 12.36
CA GLY A 33 -2.39 10.62 11.02
C GLY A 33 -3.26 11.49 10.12
N PHE A 34 -3.66 12.69 10.56
CA PHE A 34 -4.45 13.63 9.76
C PHE A 34 -3.57 14.64 9.03
N PHE A 35 -4.04 15.07 7.86
CA PHE A 35 -3.46 16.20 7.15
C PHE A 35 -3.86 17.52 7.83
N ASN A 36 -2.91 18.44 7.99
CA ASN A 36 -3.16 19.79 8.49
C ASN A 36 -2.76 20.81 7.41
N THR A 37 -3.74 21.54 6.90
CA THR A 37 -3.56 22.58 5.86
C THR A 37 -2.72 23.77 6.32
N SER A 38 -2.49 23.92 7.63
CA SER A 38 -1.65 24.97 8.20
C SER A 38 -0.16 24.61 8.16
N ASP A 39 0.17 23.35 7.85
CA ASP A 39 1.54 22.93 7.67
C ASP A 39 1.98 23.24 6.24
N GLU A 40 2.85 24.25 6.10
CA GLU A 40 3.41 24.65 4.81
C GLU A 40 4.33 23.58 4.19
N GLN A 41 4.80 22.63 5.01
CA GLN A 41 5.60 21.49 4.60
C GLN A 41 5.23 20.29 5.46
N CYS A 42 5.29 19.08 4.89
CA CYS A 42 5.28 17.87 5.69
C CYS A 42 6.50 17.93 6.62
N LEU A 43 6.29 18.26 7.90
CA LEU A 43 7.36 18.27 8.89
C LEU A 43 7.99 16.88 8.92
N ASN A 44 9.30 16.80 9.14
CA ASN A 44 10.03 15.53 9.17
C ASN A 44 9.38 14.62 10.22
N CYS A 45 8.54 13.70 9.76
CA CYS A 45 7.72 12.83 10.58
C CYS A 45 8.40 11.47 10.64
N HIS A 46 8.52 10.89 11.83
CA HIS A 46 9.08 9.55 11.98
C HIS A 46 8.36 8.50 11.12
N GLN A 47 7.09 8.74 10.77
CA GLN A 47 6.26 7.90 9.90
C GLN A 47 6.62 7.97 8.41
N GLY A 48 7.52 8.88 7.98
CA GLY A 48 8.14 8.88 6.66
C GLY A 48 7.24 8.57 5.44
N MET A 49 7.54 7.46 4.77
CA MET A 49 6.92 7.08 3.50
C MET A 49 5.52 6.49 3.68
N GLU A 50 5.27 5.83 4.82
CA GLU A 50 3.99 5.24 5.19
C GLU A 50 2.90 6.31 5.29
N CYS A 51 3.19 7.41 6.02
CA CYS A 51 2.29 8.55 6.14
C CYS A 51 2.03 9.23 4.78
N THR A 52 3.10 9.41 3.98
CA THR A 52 2.99 9.99 2.64
C THR A 52 2.12 9.12 1.73
N TRP A 53 2.31 7.80 1.75
CA TRP A 53 1.51 6.87 0.96
C TRP A 53 0.04 6.89 1.40
N MET A 54 -0.24 6.90 2.70
CA MET A 54 -1.61 6.99 3.22
C MET A 54 -2.31 8.28 2.76
N ASN A 55 -1.67 9.45 2.84
CA ASN A 55 -2.25 10.71 2.36
C ASN A 55 -2.59 10.71 0.86
N HIS A 56 -1.98 9.83 0.07
CA HIS A 56 -2.30 9.70 -1.34
C HIS A 56 -3.33 8.59 -1.61
N ASN A 57 -3.51 7.63 -0.71
CA ASN A 57 -4.24 6.41 -1.03
C ASN A 57 -5.34 6.07 -0.03
N ASP A 58 -5.53 6.82 1.03
CA ASP A 58 -6.58 6.61 2.04
C ASP A 58 -7.99 6.56 1.43
N GLU A 59 -8.96 6.01 2.18
CA GLU A 59 -10.36 5.89 1.75
C GLU A 59 -11.02 7.25 1.47
N LEU A 60 -10.56 8.32 2.12
CA LEU A 60 -11.09 9.67 1.90
C LEU A 60 -10.46 10.39 0.70
N VAL A 61 -9.44 9.81 0.08
CA VAL A 61 -8.81 10.36 -1.12
C VAL A 61 -9.59 9.93 -2.35
N ALA A 62 -9.76 10.85 -3.30
CA ALA A 62 -10.40 10.62 -4.60
C ALA A 62 -9.52 9.74 -5.52
N VAL A 63 -9.23 8.50 -5.11
CA VAL A 63 -8.39 7.54 -5.85
C VAL A 63 -8.99 7.22 -7.22
N GLU A 64 -10.31 7.30 -7.36
CA GLU A 64 -11.04 7.18 -8.61
C GLU A 64 -10.70 8.29 -9.63
N GLN A 65 -10.09 9.40 -9.22
CA GLN A 65 -9.60 10.43 -10.14
C GLN A 65 -8.19 10.11 -10.69
N LYS A 66 -7.42 9.25 -10.02
CA LYS A 66 -6.11 8.81 -10.50
C LYS A 66 -6.23 7.98 -11.76
N SER A 67 -5.26 8.05 -12.65
CA SER A 67 -5.14 7.13 -13.78
C SER A 67 -4.85 5.70 -13.31
N ALA A 68 -5.18 4.70 -14.14
CA ALA A 68 -4.82 3.31 -13.85
C ALA A 68 -3.30 3.12 -13.68
N LYS A 69 -2.49 3.91 -14.40
CA LYS A 69 -1.03 3.91 -14.27
C LYS A 69 -0.57 4.36 -12.89
N GLU A 70 -1.15 5.45 -12.37
CA GLU A 70 -0.83 5.94 -11.03
C GLU A 70 -1.26 4.93 -9.97
N ILE A 71 -2.44 4.32 -10.08
CA ILE A 71 -2.89 3.30 -9.12
C ILE A 71 -1.94 2.10 -9.12
N LYS A 72 -1.49 1.63 -10.31
CA LYS A 72 -0.49 0.57 -10.40
C LYS A 72 0.83 0.93 -9.70
N GLN A 73 1.30 2.17 -9.85
CA GLN A 73 2.49 2.64 -9.14
C GLN A 73 2.30 2.62 -7.62
N GLN A 74 1.14 3.02 -7.12
CA GLN A 74 0.84 2.97 -5.68
C GLN A 74 0.76 1.53 -5.16
N LEU A 75 0.23 0.60 -5.96
CA LEU A 75 0.22 -0.83 -5.64
C LEU A 75 1.62 -1.44 -5.63
N LEU A 76 2.52 -1.02 -6.53
CA LEU A 76 3.92 -1.45 -6.52
C LEU A 76 4.62 -1.07 -5.20
N ILE A 77 4.44 0.18 -4.77
CA ILE A 77 4.98 0.65 -3.48
C ILE A 77 4.39 -0.17 -2.32
N ALA A 78 3.09 -0.48 -2.37
CA ALA A 78 2.44 -1.31 -1.37
C ALA A 78 2.95 -2.77 -1.38
N VAL A 79 3.26 -3.34 -2.55
CA VAL A 79 3.87 -4.68 -2.68
C VAL A 79 5.22 -4.70 -1.96
N ASP A 80 6.09 -3.73 -2.23
CA ASP A 80 7.40 -3.63 -1.59
C ASP A 80 7.29 -3.51 -0.07
N PHE A 81 6.34 -2.69 0.41
CA PHE A 81 6.08 -2.52 1.84
C PHE A 81 5.64 -3.84 2.50
N ILE A 82 4.63 -4.52 1.93
CA ILE A 82 4.10 -5.77 2.50
C ILE A 82 5.17 -6.86 2.47
N ASP A 83 5.92 -6.97 1.38
CA ASP A 83 6.96 -7.98 1.21
C ASP A 83 8.09 -7.82 2.23
N SER A 84 8.55 -6.59 2.43
CA SER A 84 9.63 -6.24 3.36
C SER A 84 9.25 -6.45 4.83
N ASN A 85 7.95 -6.50 5.15
CA ASN A 85 7.43 -6.70 6.50
C ASN A 85 7.04 -8.18 6.79
N LEU A 86 7.30 -9.11 5.87
CA LEU A 86 7.09 -10.53 6.11
C LEU A 86 8.15 -11.11 7.05
N THR A 87 7.72 -11.94 8.00
CA THR A 87 8.67 -12.71 8.83
C THR A 87 9.30 -13.86 8.04
N PRO A 88 10.47 -14.40 8.46
CA PRO A 88 11.13 -15.52 7.78
C PRO A 88 10.27 -16.79 7.63
N HIS A 89 9.19 -16.96 8.38
CA HIS A 89 8.27 -18.09 8.21
C HIS A 89 7.56 -18.11 6.84
N HIS A 90 7.64 -17.01 6.09
CA HIS A 90 7.07 -16.90 4.76
C HIS A 90 8.05 -17.33 3.65
N LEU A 91 9.22 -17.90 3.97
CA LEU A 91 10.23 -18.35 2.98
C LEU A 91 9.70 -19.35 1.93
N SER A 92 8.56 -20.00 2.18
CA SER A 92 7.85 -20.83 1.17
C SER A 92 6.54 -20.16 0.74
N ARG A 93 6.63 -18.91 0.27
CA ARG A 93 5.49 -18.01 -0.07
C ARG A 93 4.43 -18.67 -0.94
N ARG A 94 4.85 -19.57 -1.84
CA ARG A 94 3.98 -20.28 -2.78
C ARG A 94 2.89 -21.10 -2.10
N ASN A 95 3.15 -21.62 -0.90
CA ASN A 95 2.22 -22.49 -0.15
C ASN A 95 1.58 -21.80 1.06
N CYS A 96 1.93 -20.53 1.34
CA CYS A 96 1.34 -19.80 2.45
C CYS A 96 -0.02 -19.23 2.04
N GLU A 97 -1.04 -19.38 2.88
CA GLU A 97 -2.40 -18.88 2.61
C GLU A 97 -2.79 -17.68 3.48
N CYS A 98 -1.85 -17.12 4.25
CA CYS A 98 -2.11 -15.93 5.05
C CYS A 98 -2.48 -14.73 4.18
N ASP A 99 -3.18 -13.75 4.76
CA ASP A 99 -3.69 -12.60 4.00
C ASP A 99 -2.58 -11.84 3.25
N ASN A 100 -1.39 -11.69 3.85
CA ASN A 100 -0.27 -11.01 3.20
C ASN A 100 0.17 -11.77 1.93
N CYS A 101 0.40 -13.07 2.02
CA CYS A 101 0.84 -13.88 0.87
C CYS A 101 -0.27 -14.03 -0.19
N SER A 102 -1.52 -14.14 0.23
CA SER A 102 -2.67 -14.20 -0.67
C SER A 102 -2.86 -12.89 -1.43
N TRP A 103 -2.75 -11.75 -0.74
CA TRP A 103 -2.79 -10.43 -1.38
C TRP A 103 -1.59 -10.19 -2.31
N LEU A 104 -0.37 -10.53 -1.89
CA LEU A 104 0.83 -10.40 -2.71
C LEU A 104 0.69 -11.17 -4.02
N ARG A 105 0.33 -12.46 -3.96
CA ARG A 105 0.14 -13.29 -5.17
C ARG A 105 -0.91 -12.71 -6.10
N LYS A 106 -2.09 -12.35 -5.58
CA LYS A 106 -3.18 -11.73 -6.38
C LYS A 106 -2.69 -10.45 -7.06
N THR A 107 -2.04 -9.57 -6.30
CA THR A 107 -1.60 -8.26 -6.77
C THR A 107 -0.47 -8.39 -7.79
N GLN A 108 0.51 -9.26 -7.55
CA GLN A 108 1.64 -9.51 -8.46
C GLN A 108 1.16 -10.11 -9.78
N GLN A 109 0.26 -11.10 -9.76
CA GLN A 109 -0.35 -11.66 -10.98
C GLN A 109 -1.06 -10.58 -11.82
N LEU A 110 -1.80 -9.71 -11.15
CA LEU A 110 -2.52 -8.62 -11.80
C LEU A 110 -1.57 -7.54 -12.34
N LEU A 111 -0.47 -7.26 -11.64
CA LEU A 111 0.56 -6.31 -12.08
C LEU A 111 1.57 -6.93 -13.07
N ALA A 112 1.50 -8.25 -13.33
CA ALA A 112 2.46 -9.03 -14.10
C ALA A 112 3.91 -8.90 -13.56
N ILE A 113 4.06 -8.99 -12.24
CA ILE A 113 5.37 -8.96 -11.54
C ILE A 113 5.76 -10.40 -11.19
N ASP A 114 6.95 -10.82 -11.60
CA ASP A 114 7.57 -12.08 -11.17
C ASP A 114 8.75 -11.77 -10.23
N TYR A 115 8.70 -12.23 -8.98
CA TYR A 115 9.89 -12.32 -8.15
C TYR A 115 10.57 -13.67 -8.45
N THR A 116 11.70 -13.61 -9.15
CA THR A 116 12.65 -14.72 -9.13
C THR A 116 13.36 -14.70 -7.78
N ASP A 117 13.07 -15.71 -6.95
CA ASP A 117 13.87 -16.06 -5.77
C ASP A 117 15.32 -16.42 -6.18
#